data_AF-A0A2E5VD70-F1
#
_entry.id   AF-A0A2E5VD70-F1
#
_cell.length_a   1.000
_cell.length_b   1.000
_cell.length_c   1.000
_cell.angle_alpha   90.00
_cell.angle_beta   90.00
_cell.angle_gamma   90.00
#
_symmetry.space_group_name_H-M   'P 1'
#
loop_
_entity.id
_entity.type
_entity.pdbx_description
1 polymer ?
#
loop_
_entity_poly.entity_id
_entity_poly.type
_entity_poly.pdbx_seq_one_letter_code
_entity_poly.pdbx_strand_id
1 'polypeptide(L)'
;MELSITTQIIILCLQTLGPFTVLITVYFLVTELREQNKVSRANARQNIADSHQRLALAGLQKELVDIKLKLRNNEPLTDQEESMYITHFSAIIRARQNQFYQNSIGMLDGDEWEAMVASFKTLLSDEKNIEIWSFMSPTFPKDFVEFVDEKIQEGKMYRGKG
;
A
#
# COMPACT_ATOMS: atom_id res chain seq x y z
N MET A 1 -25.36 -43.96 45.51
CA MET A 1 -24.14 -44.55 44.92
C MET A 1 -23.04 -43.51 45.07
N GLU A 2 -22.22 -43.63 46.11
CA GLU A 2 -21.10 -42.72 46.32
C GLU A 2 -20.00 -43.03 45.31
N LEU A 3 -19.49 -41.99 44.63
CA LEU A 3 -18.34 -42.11 43.73
C LEU A 3 -17.11 -42.50 44.55
N SER A 4 -16.33 -43.46 44.04
CA SER A 4 -15.08 -43.85 44.70
C SER A 4 -14.14 -42.64 44.79
N ILE A 5 -13.31 -42.62 45.84
CA ILE A 5 -12.32 -41.55 46.09
C ILE A 5 -11.44 -41.32 44.84
N THR A 6 -11.08 -42.39 44.12
CA THR A 6 -10.31 -42.32 42.87
C THR A 6 -11.05 -41.51 41.79
N THR A 7 -12.34 -41.71 41.61
CA THR A 7 -13.12 -40.96 40.61
C THR A 7 -13.25 -39.49 40.99
N GLN A 8 -13.38 -39.18 42.29
CA GLN A 8 -13.41 -37.79 42.76
C GLN A 8 -12.08 -37.06 42.51
N ILE A 9 -10.94 -37.73 42.74
CA ILE A 9 -9.60 -37.20 42.43
C ILE A 9 -9.45 -36.92 40.93
N ILE A 10 -9.88 -37.85 40.07
CA ILE A 10 -9.81 -37.66 38.60
C ILE A 10 -10.66 -36.47 38.15
N ILE A 11 -11.88 -36.33 38.68
CA ILE A 11 -12.77 -35.21 38.36
C ILE A 11 -12.11 -33.88 38.78
N LEU A 12 -11.52 -33.82 39.97
CA LEU A 12 -10.82 -32.63 40.44
C LEU A 12 -9.63 -32.26 39.53
N CYS A 13 -8.83 -33.25 39.11
CA CYS A 13 -7.73 -33.03 38.17
C CYS A 13 -8.21 -32.52 36.80
N LEU A 14 -9.31 -33.06 36.27
CA LEU A 14 -9.86 -32.61 34.99
C LEU A 14 -10.45 -31.19 35.09
N GLN A 15 -11.12 -30.88 36.20
CA GLN A 15 -11.69 -29.56 36.46
C GLN A 15 -10.61 -28.48 36.63
N THR A 16 -9.42 -28.83 37.11
CA THR A 16 -8.29 -27.89 37.17
C THR A 16 -7.56 -27.80 35.83
N LEU A 17 -7.25 -28.92 35.17
CA LEU A 17 -6.49 -28.96 33.92
C LEU A 17 -7.22 -28.34 32.72
N GLY A 18 -8.55 -28.48 32.65
CA GLY A 18 -9.36 -27.93 31.56
C GLY A 18 -9.19 -26.41 31.40
N PRO A 19 -9.48 -25.61 32.44
CA PRO A 19 -9.26 -24.16 32.43
C PRO A 19 -7.81 -23.76 32.08
N PHE A 20 -6.79 -24.46 32.61
CA PHE A 20 -5.40 -24.16 32.27
C PHE A 20 -5.09 -24.41 30.80
N THR A 21 -5.61 -25.49 30.22
CA THR A 21 -5.45 -25.79 28.78
C THR A 21 -6.06 -24.67 27.95
N VAL A 22 -7.26 -24.21 28.29
CA VAL A 22 -7.93 -23.10 27.59
C VAL A 22 -7.08 -21.83 27.64
N LEU A 23 -6.52 -21.47 28.80
CA LEU A 23 -5.66 -20.30 28.95
C LEU A 23 -4.40 -20.40 28.07
N ILE A 24 -3.76 -21.58 28.05
CA ILE A 24 -2.59 -21.85 27.22
C ILE A 24 -2.93 -21.71 25.73
N THR A 25 -4.05 -22.28 25.28
CA THR A 25 -4.50 -22.17 23.88
C THR A 25 -4.77 -20.72 23.49
N VAL A 26 -5.46 -19.94 24.35
CA VAL A 26 -5.70 -18.51 24.11
C VAL A 26 -4.39 -17.74 24.01
N TYR A 27 -3.42 -18.03 24.88
CA TYR A 27 -2.10 -17.40 24.83
C TYR A 27 -1.37 -17.68 23.51
N PHE A 28 -1.36 -18.94 23.05
CA PHE A 28 -0.76 -19.31 21.77
C PHE A 28 -1.46 -18.62 20.60
N LEU A 29 -2.80 -18.58 20.60
CA LEU A 29 -3.57 -17.92 19.55
C LEU A 29 -3.24 -16.43 19.48
N VAL A 30 -3.19 -15.72 20.61
CA VAL A 30 -2.82 -14.30 20.65
C VAL A 30 -1.40 -14.09 20.13
N THR A 31 -0.47 -14.98 20.47
CA THR A 31 0.92 -14.91 20.00
C THR A 31 1.01 -15.14 18.49
N GLU A 32 0.30 -16.13 17.97
CA GLU A 32 0.23 -16.43 16.55
C GLU A 32 -0.36 -15.26 15.76
N LEU A 33 -1.46 -14.66 16.22
CA LEU A 33 -2.06 -13.48 15.59
C LEU A 33 -1.10 -12.29 15.55
N ARG A 34 -0.28 -12.10 16.58
CA ARG A 34 0.75 -11.03 16.61
C ARG A 34 1.85 -11.28 15.57
N GLU A 35 2.33 -12.51 15.47
CA GLU A 35 3.36 -12.87 14.49
C GLU A 35 2.80 -12.82 13.05
N GLN A 36 1.59 -13.32 12.82
CA GLN A 36 0.92 -13.21 11.52
C GLN A 36 0.76 -11.75 11.09
N ASN A 37 0.37 -10.86 12.00
CA ASN A 37 0.29 -9.42 11.71
C ASN A 37 1.65 -8.81 11.35
N LYS A 38 2.72 -9.21 12.05
CA LYS A 38 4.09 -8.77 11.76
C LYS A 38 4.54 -9.25 10.37
N VAL A 39 4.29 -10.51 10.04
CA VAL A 39 4.60 -11.10 8.72
C VAL A 39 3.79 -10.44 7.63
N SER A 40 2.49 -10.19 7.84
CA SER A 40 1.61 -9.52 6.89
C SER A 40 2.12 -8.11 6.54
N ARG A 41 2.50 -7.31 7.55
CA ARG A 41 3.12 -5.99 7.33
C ARG A 41 4.44 -6.09 6.56
N ALA A 42 5.30 -7.05 6.90
CA ALA A 42 6.56 -7.27 6.18
C ALA A 42 6.32 -7.62 4.71
N ASN A 43 5.34 -8.47 4.42
CA ASN A 43 4.95 -8.81 3.04
C ASN A 43 4.38 -7.62 2.29
N ALA A 44 3.56 -6.78 2.92
CA ALA A 44 3.06 -5.54 2.31
C ALA A 44 4.22 -4.61 1.92
N ARG A 45 5.18 -4.42 2.82
CA ARG A 45 6.40 -3.64 2.55
C ARG A 45 7.23 -4.23 1.41
N GLN A 46 7.44 -5.55 1.40
CA GLN A 46 8.17 -6.22 0.32
C GLN A 46 7.47 -6.06 -1.02
N ASN A 47 6.15 -6.26 -1.08
CA ASN A 47 5.37 -6.08 -2.31
C ASN A 47 5.45 -4.64 -2.85
N ILE A 48 5.44 -3.65 -1.96
CA ILE A 48 5.61 -2.24 -2.34
C ILE A 48 7.02 -1.99 -2.87
N ALA A 49 8.05 -2.52 -2.21
CA ALA A 49 9.44 -2.40 -2.65
C ALA A 49 9.65 -3.06 -4.03
N ASP A 50 9.13 -4.27 -4.23
CA ASP A 50 9.21 -5.00 -5.51
C ASP A 50 8.48 -4.25 -6.62
N SER A 51 7.28 -3.72 -6.34
CA SER A 51 6.53 -2.90 -7.29
C SER A 51 7.30 -1.64 -7.66
N HIS A 52 7.89 -0.95 -6.67
CA HIS A 52 8.70 0.24 -6.90
C HIS A 52 9.93 -0.06 -7.74
N GLN A 53 10.67 -1.14 -7.44
CA GLN A 53 11.83 -1.56 -8.21
C GLN A 53 11.46 -1.90 -9.66
N ARG A 54 10.37 -2.64 -9.87
CA ARG A 54 9.90 -2.97 -11.23
C ARG A 54 9.54 -1.72 -12.03
N LEU A 55 8.82 -0.77 -11.42
CA LEU A 55 8.46 0.49 -12.06
C LEU A 55 9.68 1.37 -12.33
N ALA A 56 10.65 1.41 -11.41
CA ALA A 56 11.89 2.15 -11.59
C ALA A 56 12.71 1.57 -12.76
N LEU A 57 12.88 0.24 -12.80
CA LEU A 57 13.58 -0.44 -13.89
C LEU A 57 12.88 -0.25 -15.25
N ALA A 58 11.55 -0.35 -15.29
CA ALA A 58 10.79 -0.04 -16.51
C ALA A 58 11.02 1.42 -16.94
N GLY A 59 11.03 2.35 -15.99
CA GLY A 59 11.29 3.77 -16.24
C GLY A 59 12.70 4.13 -16.67
N LEU A 60 13.66 3.19 -16.62
CA LEU A 60 15.03 3.31 -17.10
C LEU A 60 15.22 2.77 -18.53
N GLN A 61 14.19 2.17 -19.13
CA GLN A 61 14.22 1.79 -20.54
C GLN A 61 14.46 3.02 -21.40
N LYS A 62 15.31 2.87 -22.43
CA LYS A 62 15.80 3.98 -23.25
C LYS A 62 14.67 4.85 -23.79
N GLU A 63 13.62 4.21 -24.30
CA GLU A 63 12.45 4.87 -24.88
C GLU A 63 11.75 5.76 -23.85
N LEU A 64 11.54 5.27 -22.62
CA LEU A 64 10.91 6.05 -21.54
C LEU A 64 11.83 7.15 -21.01
N VAL A 65 13.15 6.95 -21.03
CA VAL A 65 14.13 8.00 -20.69
C VAL A 65 14.08 9.11 -21.73
N ASP A 66 14.08 8.78 -23.03
CA ASP A 66 14.01 9.74 -24.12
C ASP A 66 12.70 10.54 -24.07
N ILE A 67 11.57 9.87 -23.79
CA ILE A 67 10.27 10.52 -23.57
C ILE A 67 10.33 11.51 -22.39
N LYS A 68 10.90 11.11 -21.24
CA LYS A 68 11.04 11.99 -20.07
C LYS A 68 11.93 13.20 -20.36
N LEU A 69 12.97 13.03 -21.18
CA LEU A 69 13.84 14.13 -21.61
C LEU A 69 13.08 15.12 -22.50
N LYS A 70 12.30 14.62 -23.47
CA LYS A 70 11.43 15.45 -24.32
C LYS A 70 10.43 16.25 -23.49
N LEU A 71 9.70 15.60 -22.58
CA LEU A 71 8.76 16.27 -21.68
C LEU A 71 9.43 17.37 -20.86
N ARG A 72 10.64 17.10 -20.31
CA ARG A 72 11.42 18.10 -19.55
C ARG A 72 11.83 19.30 -20.42
N ASN A 73 12.07 19.08 -21.71
CA ASN A 73 12.45 20.13 -22.66
C ASN A 73 11.23 20.79 -23.33
N ASN A 74 9.99 20.45 -22.95
CA ASN A 74 8.75 20.86 -23.62
C ASN A 74 8.70 20.50 -25.12
N GLU A 75 9.32 19.39 -25.50
CA GLU A 75 9.26 18.85 -26.85
C GLU A 75 8.00 17.98 -27.02
N PRO A 76 7.32 18.05 -28.17
CA PRO A 76 6.13 17.23 -28.42
C PRO A 76 6.50 15.74 -28.50
N LEU A 77 5.62 14.90 -27.96
CA LEU A 77 5.68 13.45 -28.11
C LEU A 77 4.94 13.01 -29.37
N THR A 78 5.41 11.93 -29.98
CA THR A 78 4.63 11.19 -30.98
C THR A 78 3.52 10.38 -30.32
N ASP A 79 2.48 9.98 -31.08
CA ASP A 79 1.38 9.16 -30.56
C ASP A 79 1.85 7.86 -29.88
N GLN A 80 2.91 7.24 -30.41
CA GLN A 80 3.51 6.05 -29.82
C GLN A 80 4.18 6.36 -28.47
N GLU A 81 4.97 7.43 -28.41
CA GLU A 81 5.62 7.90 -27.19
C GLU A 81 4.60 8.29 -26.12
N GLU A 82 3.52 8.95 -26.51
CA GLU A 82 2.42 9.31 -25.62
C GLU A 82 1.73 8.06 -25.07
N SER A 83 1.41 7.08 -25.91
CA SER A 83 0.81 5.81 -25.47
C SER A 83 1.72 5.03 -24.51
N MET A 84 3.04 5.00 -24.77
CA MET A 84 4.03 4.40 -23.88
C MET A 84 4.08 5.11 -22.52
N TYR A 85 4.08 6.45 -22.53
CA TYR A 85 4.11 7.24 -21.32
C TYR A 85 2.84 7.08 -20.49
N ILE A 86 1.67 7.16 -21.13
CA ILE A 86 0.37 6.89 -20.52
C ILE A 86 0.40 5.54 -19.81
N THR A 87 0.78 4.48 -20.53
CA THR A 87 0.80 3.12 -19.99
C THR A 87 1.72 3.02 -18.77
N HIS A 88 2.92 3.61 -18.85
CA HIS A 88 3.86 3.60 -17.73
C HIS A 88 3.31 4.36 -16.52
N PHE A 89 2.74 5.55 -16.73
CA PHE A 89 2.15 6.36 -15.67
C PHE A 89 0.93 5.68 -15.05
N SER A 90 0.06 5.04 -15.86
CA SER A 90 -1.05 4.23 -15.38
C SER A 90 -0.59 3.16 -14.40
N ALA A 91 0.52 2.47 -14.69
CA ALA A 91 1.09 1.46 -13.81
C ALA A 91 1.59 2.06 -12.48
N ILE A 92 2.17 3.26 -12.51
CA ILE A 92 2.57 3.98 -11.30
C ILE A 92 1.35 4.33 -10.44
N ILE A 93 0.28 4.89 -11.03
CA ILE A 93 -0.93 5.24 -10.29
C ILE A 93 -1.61 4.01 -9.69
N ARG A 94 -1.64 2.88 -10.40
CA ARG A 94 -2.14 1.60 -9.86
C ARG A 94 -1.31 1.11 -8.66
N ALA A 95 0.01 1.28 -8.69
CA ALA A 95 0.84 0.99 -7.54
C ALA A 95 0.56 1.93 -6.35
N ARG A 96 0.28 3.22 -6.62
CA ARG A 96 -0.13 4.18 -5.59
C ARG A 96 -1.51 3.85 -4.99
N GLN A 97 -2.45 3.39 -5.80
CA GLN A 97 -3.75 2.90 -5.33
C GLN A 97 -3.58 1.73 -4.35
N ASN A 98 -2.70 0.77 -4.68
CA ASN A 98 -2.40 -0.33 -3.78
C ASN A 98 -1.76 0.15 -2.47
N GLN A 99 -0.83 1.10 -2.52
CA GLN A 99 -0.24 1.69 -1.31
C GLN A 99 -1.27 2.40 -0.44
N PHE A 100 -2.18 3.17 -1.04
CA PHE A 100 -3.29 3.83 -0.34
C PHE A 100 -4.19 2.80 0.39
N TYR A 101 -4.53 1.70 -0.29
CA TYR A 101 -5.29 0.62 0.33
C TYR A 101 -4.53 -0.04 1.48
N GLN A 102 -3.24 -0.32 1.32
CA GLN A 102 -2.42 -0.90 2.41
C GLN A 102 -2.34 0.03 3.63
N ASN A 103 -2.30 1.35 3.41
CA ASN A 103 -2.38 2.33 4.50
C ASN A 103 -3.72 2.28 5.23
N SER A 104 -4.84 2.23 4.49
CA SER A 104 -6.18 2.28 5.10
C SER A 104 -6.49 1.08 6.00
N ILE A 105 -5.80 -0.05 5.81
CA ILE A 105 -5.89 -1.23 6.67
C ILE A 105 -4.76 -1.34 7.70
N GLY A 106 -3.95 -0.29 7.89
CA GLY A 106 -2.91 -0.21 8.92
C GLY A 106 -1.67 -1.07 8.65
N MET A 107 -1.36 -1.35 7.37
CA MET A 107 -0.16 -2.11 7.01
C MET A 107 1.08 -1.24 6.84
N LEU A 108 0.90 0.07 6.67
CA LEU A 108 1.98 1.06 6.56
C LEU A 108 2.13 1.84 7.86
N ASP A 109 3.39 2.15 8.18
CA ASP A 109 3.69 3.07 9.28
C ASP A 109 3.44 4.52 8.85
N GLY A 110 3.14 5.40 9.80
CA GLY A 110 2.79 6.80 9.51
C GLY A 110 3.89 7.55 8.75
N ASP A 111 5.15 7.42 9.20
CA ASP A 111 6.28 8.09 8.57
C ASP A 111 6.55 7.55 7.15
N GLU A 112 6.37 6.23 6.96
CA GLU A 112 6.50 5.59 5.64
C GLU A 112 5.42 6.08 4.68
N TRP A 113 4.18 6.17 5.17
CA TRP A 113 3.05 6.67 4.39
C TRP A 113 3.28 8.12 3.96
N GLU A 114 3.64 9.01 4.89
CA GLU A 114 3.90 10.42 4.59
C GLU A 114 5.02 10.60 3.56
N ALA A 115 6.10 9.83 3.64
CA ALA A 115 7.15 9.84 2.63
C ALA A 115 6.63 9.40 1.24
N MET A 116 5.75 8.39 1.18
CA MET A 116 5.12 7.97 -0.07
C MET A 116 4.19 9.05 -0.64
N VAL A 117 3.40 9.72 0.20
CA VAL A 117 2.52 10.83 -0.20
C VAL A 117 3.36 12.00 -0.74
N ALA A 118 4.46 12.36 -0.08
CA ALA A 118 5.36 13.41 -0.55
C ALA A 118 5.93 13.09 -1.94
N SER A 119 6.42 11.87 -2.14
CA SER A 119 6.89 11.40 -3.47
C SER A 119 5.78 11.47 -4.53
N PHE A 120 4.55 11.12 -4.15
CA PHE A 120 3.43 11.15 -5.07
C PHE A 120 3.01 12.58 -5.45
N LYS A 121 3.02 13.52 -4.51
CA LYS A 121 2.80 14.94 -4.78
C LYS A 121 3.78 15.52 -5.79
N THR A 122 5.06 15.12 -5.71
CA THR A 122 6.07 15.53 -6.70
C THR A 122 5.71 15.02 -8.10
N LEU A 123 5.25 13.78 -8.22
CA LEU A 123 4.81 13.19 -9.49
C LEU A 123 3.60 13.94 -10.07
N LEU A 124 2.62 14.28 -9.22
CA LEU A 124 1.40 15.01 -9.57
C LEU A 124 1.62 16.52 -9.80
N SER A 125 2.86 17.00 -9.74
CA SER A 125 3.20 18.39 -10.02
C SER A 125 3.45 18.67 -11.50
N ASP A 126 3.58 17.61 -12.31
CA ASP A 126 3.77 17.68 -13.76
C ASP A 126 2.42 17.78 -14.48
N GLU A 127 2.29 18.72 -15.42
CA GLU A 127 1.03 18.97 -16.13
C GLU A 127 0.58 17.77 -16.96
N LYS A 128 1.52 17.04 -17.59
CA LYS A 128 1.20 15.85 -18.38
C LYS A 128 0.65 14.74 -17.48
N ASN A 129 1.20 14.60 -16.26
CA ASN A 129 0.70 13.64 -15.29
C ASN A 129 -0.72 13.98 -14.80
N ILE A 130 -1.03 15.26 -14.60
CA ILE A 130 -2.37 15.71 -14.23
C ILE A 130 -3.36 15.50 -15.39
N GLU A 131 -2.95 15.81 -16.62
CA GLU A 131 -3.73 15.51 -17.82
C GLU A 131 -4.08 14.02 -17.86
N ILE A 132 -3.09 13.16 -17.64
CA ILE A 132 -3.28 11.72 -17.66
C ILE A 132 -4.22 11.25 -16.55
N TRP A 133 -4.03 11.79 -15.34
CA TRP A 133 -4.91 11.52 -14.22
C TRP A 133 -6.38 11.87 -14.53
N SER A 134 -6.63 13.01 -15.18
CA SER A 134 -8.00 13.49 -15.44
C SER A 134 -8.84 12.49 -16.23
N PHE A 135 -8.24 11.81 -17.22
CA PHE A 135 -8.95 10.80 -18.01
C PHE A 135 -9.03 9.45 -17.32
N MET A 136 -8.03 9.10 -16.51
CA MET A 136 -7.96 7.78 -15.86
C MET A 136 -8.78 7.69 -14.57
N SER A 137 -8.95 8.79 -13.86
CA SER A 137 -9.57 8.86 -12.53
C SER A 137 -10.91 8.12 -12.43
N PRO A 138 -11.81 8.09 -13.44
CA PRO A 138 -13.08 7.35 -13.34
C PRO A 138 -12.92 5.82 -13.21
N THR A 139 -11.73 5.29 -13.51
CA THR A 139 -11.41 3.85 -13.41
C THR A 139 -10.89 3.42 -12.03
N PHE A 140 -10.90 4.35 -11.07
CA PHE A 140 -10.43 4.14 -9.70
C PHE A 140 -11.57 4.27 -8.68
N PRO A 141 -11.43 3.65 -7.49
CA PRO A 141 -12.36 3.84 -6.39
C PRO A 141 -12.47 5.29 -5.95
N LYS A 142 -13.67 5.73 -5.56
CA LYS A 142 -13.98 7.12 -5.21
C LYS A 142 -13.04 7.69 -4.14
N ASP A 143 -12.82 6.95 -3.05
CA ASP A 143 -11.97 7.41 -1.94
C ASP A 143 -10.52 7.67 -2.38
N PHE A 144 -10.01 6.86 -3.31
CA PHE A 144 -8.68 7.07 -3.88
C PHE A 144 -8.66 8.29 -4.81
N VAL A 145 -9.71 8.48 -5.61
CA VAL A 145 -9.83 9.66 -6.48
C VAL A 145 -9.86 10.94 -5.66
N GLU A 146 -10.70 10.99 -4.62
CA GLU A 146 -10.78 12.12 -3.68
C GLU A 146 -9.44 12.43 -3.04
N PHE A 147 -8.72 11.39 -2.59
CA PHE A 147 -7.37 11.53 -2.04
C PHE A 147 -6.39 12.14 -3.05
N VAL A 148 -6.35 11.63 -4.29
CA VAL A 148 -5.44 12.14 -5.32
C VAL A 148 -5.76 13.60 -5.67
N ASP A 149 -7.05 13.91 -5.84
CA ASP A 149 -7.51 15.25 -6.18
C ASP A 149 -7.16 16.26 -5.07
N GLU A 150 -7.32 15.89 -3.80
CA GLU A 150 -6.87 16.69 -2.66
C GLU A 150 -5.36 17.00 -2.77
N LYS A 151 -4.53 16.00 -3.06
CA LYS A 151 -3.07 16.19 -3.18
C LYS A 151 -2.68 17.04 -4.39
N ILE A 152 -3.43 16.97 -5.50
CA ILE A 152 -3.25 17.87 -6.63
C ILE A 152 -3.56 19.32 -6.22
N GLN A 153 -4.67 19.56 -5.50
CA GLN A 153 -5.04 20.90 -5.05
C GLN A 153 -4.02 21.48 -4.06
N GLU A 154 -3.57 20.68 -3.08
CA GLU A 154 -2.50 21.09 -2.18
C GLU A 154 -1.25 21.52 -2.94
N GLY A 155 -0.80 20.73 -3.93
CA GLY A 155 0.38 21.04 -4.73
C GLY A 155 0.28 22.39 -5.46
N LYS A 156 -0.89 22.72 -5.99
CA LYS A 156 -1.17 24.01 -6.65
C LYS A 156 -1.07 25.19 -5.69
N MET A 157 -1.57 25.03 -4.46
CA MET A 157 -1.55 26.09 -3.43
C MET A 157 -0.13 26.45 -2.98
N TYR A 158 0.83 25.51 -3.05
CA TYR A 158 2.23 25.78 -2.73
C TYR A 158 2.99 26.47 -3.88
N ARG A 159 2.65 26.21 -5.15
CA ARG A 159 3.27 26.91 -6.31
C ARG A 159 2.84 28.37 -6.45
N GLY A 160 1.65 28.75 -5.98
CA GLY A 160 1.14 30.13 -6.07
C GLY A 160 1.77 31.15 -5.10
N LYS A 161 2.76 30.75 -4.30
CA LYS A 161 3.47 31.61 -3.33
C LYS A 161 4.95 31.86 -3.68
N GLY A 162 5.38 31.49 -4.89
CA GLY A 162 6.73 31.70 -5.41
C GLY A 162 6.80 32.86 -6.39
#